data_AF-A0A208Y021-F1
#
_entry.id   AF-A0A208Y021-F1
#
_cell.length_a   1.000
_cell.length_b   1.000
_cell.length_c   1.000
_cell.angle_alpha   90.00
_cell.angle_beta   90.00
_cell.angle_gamma   90.00
#
_symmetry.space_group_name_H-M   'P 1'
#
loop_
_entity.id
_entity.type
_entity.pdbx_description
1 polymer ?
#
loop_
_entity_poly.entity_id
_entity_poly.type
_entity_poly.pdbx_seq_one_letter_code
_entity_poly.pdbx_strand_id
1 'polypeptide(L)'
;MSLPSPRTPSTQPRPWKRWLGWACLALALGLTGALTVSWVMRESSPQFGEQLRTEGQARSLELPDGSRIDAGPGTSLSVAYYSRRRQVILARGEASFHVRWQYRAAFSVQWGVNEVVIDGTRIETPDILFRVAAEPERLRVELVEGALKVRTVTAGPREFVELQPGDALTVDMGTRTHQLTHASPAPAR
;
A
#
# COMPACT_ATOMS: atom_id res chain seq x y z
N MET A 1 -16.82 61.48 65.16
CA MET A 1 -16.67 60.03 65.39
C MET A 1 -16.98 59.32 64.06
N SER A 2 -15.94 58.91 63.35
CA SER A 2 -16.05 58.31 62.01
C SER A 2 -15.99 56.79 62.13
N LEU A 3 -16.98 56.08 61.61
CA LEU A 3 -17.01 54.61 61.60
C LEU A 3 -15.98 54.06 60.60
N PRO A 4 -15.24 52.98 60.91
CA PRO A 4 -14.29 52.38 59.98
C PRO A 4 -15.03 51.61 58.87
N SER A 5 -14.65 51.87 57.62
CA SER A 5 -15.17 51.15 56.44
C SER A 5 -14.64 49.70 56.40
N PRO A 6 -15.47 48.71 56.01
CA PRO A 6 -15.03 47.32 55.86
C PRO A 6 -14.11 47.18 54.64
N ARG A 7 -12.97 46.50 54.82
CA ARG A 7 -12.09 46.10 53.72
C ARG A 7 -12.67 44.83 53.09
N THR A 8 -13.00 44.88 51.80
CA THR A 8 -13.34 43.68 51.02
C THR A 8 -12.09 42.81 50.86
N PRO A 9 -12.17 41.48 51.08
CA PRO A 9 -11.05 40.60 50.84
C PRO A 9 -10.76 40.53 49.33
N SER A 10 -9.54 40.84 48.94
CA SER A 10 -9.05 40.60 47.58
C SER A 10 -8.76 39.12 47.42
N THR A 11 -9.56 38.42 46.62
CA THR A 11 -9.30 37.03 46.24
C THR A 11 -8.06 36.99 45.34
N GLN A 12 -6.89 36.81 45.94
CA GLN A 12 -5.64 36.70 45.21
C GLN A 12 -5.64 35.38 44.40
N PRO A 13 -5.44 35.42 43.06
CA PRO A 13 -5.43 34.20 42.26
C PRO A 13 -4.24 33.32 42.68
N ARG A 14 -4.55 32.15 43.26
CA ARG A 14 -3.54 31.23 43.81
C ARG A 14 -2.68 30.66 42.67
N PRO A 15 -1.34 30.86 42.66
CA PRO A 15 -0.45 30.54 41.54
C PRO A 15 -0.41 29.05 41.20
N TRP A 16 -0.75 28.18 42.16
CA TRP A 16 -0.79 26.72 41.97
C TRP A 16 -1.83 26.25 40.93
N LYS A 17 -2.95 26.99 40.76
CA LYS A 17 -3.96 26.65 39.73
C LYS A 17 -3.43 26.85 38.32
N ARG A 18 -2.50 27.80 38.13
CA ARG A 18 -1.84 28.03 36.83
C ARG A 18 -0.87 26.90 36.53
N TRP A 19 -0.10 26.46 37.52
CA TRP A 19 0.80 25.29 37.40
C TRP A 19 0.06 23.99 37.09
N LEU A 20 -1.09 23.74 37.74
CA LEU A 20 -1.96 22.62 37.37
C LEU A 20 -2.47 22.74 35.93
N GLY A 21 -2.81 23.94 35.47
CA GLY A 21 -3.20 24.19 34.08
C GLY A 21 -2.10 23.81 33.08
N TRP A 22 -0.85 24.23 33.35
CA TRP A 22 0.31 23.87 32.53
C TRP A 22 0.62 22.36 32.57
N ALA A 23 0.49 21.72 33.74
CA ALA A 23 0.69 20.28 33.88
C ALA A 23 -0.38 19.48 33.11
N CYS A 24 -1.65 19.87 33.18
CA CYS A 24 -2.73 19.27 32.39
C CYS A 24 -2.51 19.46 30.88
N LEU A 25 -2.08 20.64 30.45
CA LEU A 25 -1.79 20.91 29.04
C LEU A 25 -0.61 20.06 28.53
N ALA A 26 0.47 19.96 29.31
CA ALA A 26 1.62 19.12 28.98
C ALA A 26 1.25 17.64 28.89
N LEU A 27 0.41 17.15 29.82
CA LEU A 27 -0.08 15.77 29.79
C LEU A 27 -0.98 15.52 28.57
N ALA A 28 -1.89 16.43 28.25
CA ALA A 28 -2.76 16.32 27.08
C ALA A 28 -1.96 16.30 25.77
N LEU A 29 -0.96 17.17 25.64
CA LEU A 29 -0.03 17.18 24.50
C LEU A 29 0.78 15.88 24.43
N GLY A 30 1.30 15.39 25.55
CA GLY A 30 2.05 14.14 25.62
C GLY A 30 1.22 12.93 25.21
N LEU A 31 -0.02 12.83 25.68
CA LEU A 31 -0.95 11.76 25.29
C LEU A 31 -1.33 11.85 23.82
N THR A 32 -1.60 13.05 23.32
CA THR A 32 -1.90 13.27 21.90
C THR A 32 -0.71 12.87 21.03
N GLY A 33 0.50 13.27 21.40
CA GLY A 33 1.74 12.87 20.72
C GLY A 33 1.99 11.35 20.75
N ALA A 34 1.77 10.70 21.90
CA ALA A 34 1.91 9.25 22.01
C ALA A 34 0.88 8.51 21.13
N LEU A 35 -0.37 8.99 21.08
CA LEU A 35 -1.42 8.41 20.26
C LEU A 35 -1.14 8.59 18.76
N THR A 36 -0.66 9.76 18.32
CA THR A 36 -0.31 9.98 16.91
C THR A 36 0.88 9.13 16.49
N VAL A 37 1.93 9.06 17.30
CA VAL A 37 3.10 8.20 17.04
C VAL A 37 2.68 6.73 16.98
N SER A 38 1.87 6.26 17.94
CA SER A 38 1.38 4.88 17.95
C SER A 38 0.55 4.55 16.70
N TRP A 39 -0.32 5.47 16.25
CA TRP A 39 -1.09 5.31 15.02
C TRP A 39 -0.20 5.19 13.78
N VAL A 40 0.77 6.10 13.60
CA VAL A 40 1.70 6.08 12.46
C VAL A 40 2.54 4.80 12.45
N MET A 41 3.00 4.37 13.63
CA MET A 41 3.86 3.21 13.78
C MET A 41 3.12 1.89 13.49
N ARG A 42 1.83 1.81 13.87
CA ARG A 42 0.93 0.71 13.48
C ARG A 42 0.67 0.64 11.98
N GLU A 43 0.55 1.79 11.31
CA GLU A 43 0.31 1.85 9.87
C GLU A 43 1.58 1.58 9.05
N SER A 44 2.75 1.74 9.69
CA SER A 44 4.07 1.51 9.08
C SER A 44 4.64 0.12 9.31
N SER A 45 4.10 -0.64 10.26
CA SER A 45 4.57 -2.00 10.57
C SER A 45 3.75 -3.03 9.77
N PRO A 46 4.39 -3.96 9.03
CA PRO A 46 3.67 -5.02 8.36
C PRO A 46 2.99 -5.92 9.40
N GLN A 47 1.71 -6.19 9.19
CA GLN A 47 0.92 -7.13 10.00
C GLN A 47 1.24 -8.58 9.63
N PHE A 48 1.66 -8.79 8.39
CA PHE A 48 2.11 -10.07 7.87
C PHE A 48 3.23 -9.82 6.85
N GLY A 49 4.25 -10.68 6.85
CA GLY A 49 5.32 -10.60 5.87
C GLY A 49 5.91 -11.97 5.63
N GLU A 50 6.12 -12.30 4.36
CA GLU A 50 6.65 -13.60 3.95
C GLU A 50 7.63 -13.44 2.79
N GLN A 51 8.65 -14.28 2.76
CA GLN A 51 9.58 -14.40 1.63
C GLN A 51 9.38 -15.77 0.98
N LEU A 52 9.13 -15.76 -0.33
CA LEU A 52 8.90 -16.98 -1.09
C LEU A 52 9.98 -17.12 -2.17
N ARG A 53 10.64 -18.28 -2.17
CA ARG A 53 11.54 -18.72 -3.24
C ARG A 53 11.13 -20.09 -3.73
N THR A 54 11.03 -20.25 -5.05
CA THR A 54 10.69 -21.51 -5.69
C THR A 54 11.91 -22.10 -6.40
N GLU A 55 12.34 -23.29 -6.00
CA GLU A 55 13.52 -23.99 -6.54
C GLU A 55 13.14 -25.02 -7.63
N GLY A 56 12.15 -24.67 -8.47
CA GLY A 56 11.70 -25.53 -9.58
C GLY A 56 10.25 -26.05 -9.47
N GLN A 57 9.59 -25.84 -8.33
CA GLN A 57 8.16 -26.16 -8.15
C GLN A 57 7.36 -24.90 -7.92
N ALA A 58 6.19 -24.79 -8.55
CA ALA A 58 5.26 -23.72 -8.26
C ALA A 58 4.77 -23.78 -6.81
N ARG A 59 4.54 -22.62 -6.19
CA ARG A 59 4.01 -22.50 -4.83
C ARG A 59 2.96 -21.41 -4.77
N SER A 60 1.92 -21.66 -3.98
CA SER A 60 0.87 -20.69 -3.71
C SER A 60 1.04 -20.10 -2.32
N LEU A 61 0.79 -18.79 -2.21
CA LEU A 61 0.76 -18.05 -0.96
C LEU A 61 -0.61 -17.38 -0.81
N GLU A 62 -1.31 -17.67 0.28
CA GLU A 62 -2.56 -16.99 0.64
C GLU A 62 -2.27 -15.82 1.58
N LEU A 63 -2.92 -14.69 1.30
CA LEU A 63 -2.80 -13.47 2.09
C LEU A 63 -3.95 -13.37 3.10
N PRO A 64 -3.78 -12.57 4.18
CA PRO A 64 -4.81 -12.42 5.22
C PRO A 64 -6.17 -11.90 4.73
N ASP A 65 -6.21 -11.25 3.56
CA ASP A 65 -7.43 -10.75 2.92
C ASP A 65 -8.13 -11.79 2.02
N GLY A 66 -7.54 -12.98 1.86
CA GLY A 66 -7.97 -14.02 0.93
C GLY A 66 -7.47 -13.83 -0.51
N SER A 67 -6.61 -12.83 -0.77
CA SER A 67 -5.87 -12.76 -2.03
C SER A 67 -4.88 -13.92 -2.12
N ARG A 68 -4.57 -14.35 -3.34
CA ARG A 68 -3.65 -15.46 -3.59
C ARG A 68 -2.56 -15.05 -4.57
N ILE A 69 -1.34 -15.51 -4.30
CA ILE A 69 -0.19 -15.37 -5.18
C ILE A 69 0.26 -16.77 -5.57
N ASP A 70 0.18 -17.10 -6.85
CA ASP A 70 0.68 -18.36 -7.41
C ASP A 70 2.03 -18.07 -8.07
N ALA A 71 3.11 -18.38 -7.36
CA ALA A 71 4.47 -18.21 -7.85
C ALA A 71 4.90 -19.44 -8.66
N GLY A 72 5.26 -19.22 -9.93
CA GLY A 72 5.81 -20.26 -10.79
C GLY A 72 7.22 -20.69 -10.37
N PRO A 73 7.80 -21.70 -11.03
CA PRO A 73 9.17 -22.16 -10.79
C PRO A 73 10.23 -21.05 -10.96
N GLY A 74 11.25 -21.03 -10.12
CA GLY A 74 12.37 -20.07 -10.23
C GLY A 74 12.08 -18.65 -9.73
N THR A 75 10.88 -18.43 -9.21
CA THR A 75 10.37 -17.16 -8.70
C THR A 75 10.95 -16.83 -7.32
N SER A 76 11.31 -15.57 -7.13
CA SER A 76 11.70 -15.02 -5.84
C SER A 76 10.89 -13.77 -5.59
N LEU A 77 10.06 -13.79 -4.54
CA LEU A 77 9.27 -12.65 -4.14
C LEU A 77 9.26 -12.47 -2.62
N SER A 78 8.95 -11.27 -2.17
CA SER A 78 8.60 -10.99 -0.79
C SER A 78 7.30 -10.22 -0.72
N VAL A 79 6.55 -10.43 0.36
CA VAL A 79 5.27 -9.77 0.60
C VAL A 79 5.32 -9.07 1.94
N ALA A 80 4.76 -7.86 1.97
CA ALA A 80 4.50 -7.09 3.18
C ALA A 80 3.05 -6.61 3.14
N TYR A 81 2.24 -7.13 4.06
CA TYR A 81 0.83 -6.81 4.22
C TYR A 81 0.67 -5.81 5.37
N TYR A 82 0.06 -4.66 5.10
CA TYR A 82 -0.21 -3.59 6.04
C TYR A 82 -1.72 -3.37 6.15
N SER A 83 -2.15 -2.54 7.11
CA SER A 83 -3.57 -2.22 7.32
C SER A 83 -4.27 -1.58 6.10
N ARG A 84 -3.53 -0.86 5.25
CA ARG A 84 -4.07 -0.13 4.08
C ARG A 84 -3.29 -0.33 2.78
N ARG A 85 -2.34 -1.26 2.75
CA ARG A 85 -1.60 -1.57 1.53
C ARG A 85 -1.02 -2.97 1.59
N ARG A 86 -0.90 -3.59 0.42
CA ARG A 86 -0.26 -4.88 0.20
C ARG A 86 0.86 -4.62 -0.79
N GLN A 87 2.10 -4.92 -0.40
CA GLN A 87 3.26 -4.68 -1.24
C GLN A 87 3.95 -6.01 -1.49
N VAL A 88 4.13 -6.34 -2.77
CA VAL A 88 4.91 -7.48 -3.24
C VAL A 88 6.15 -6.95 -3.93
N ILE A 89 7.31 -7.48 -3.61
CA ILE A 89 8.54 -7.26 -4.36
C ILE A 89 8.83 -8.54 -5.12
N LEU A 90 8.65 -8.51 -6.44
CA LEU A 90 8.98 -9.63 -7.32
C LEU A 90 10.38 -9.39 -7.87
N ALA A 91 11.37 -10.14 -7.37
CA ALA A 91 12.76 -9.97 -7.78
C ALA A 91 13.04 -10.62 -9.14
N ARG A 92 12.43 -11.78 -9.40
CA ARG A 92 12.54 -12.54 -10.65
C ARG A 92 11.47 -13.62 -10.75
N GLY A 93 11.30 -14.15 -11.94
CA GLY A 93 10.42 -15.29 -12.25
C GLY A 93 9.02 -14.83 -12.62
N GLU A 94 8.04 -15.70 -12.43
CA GLU A 94 6.65 -15.43 -12.83
C GLU A 94 5.69 -15.69 -11.67
N ALA A 95 4.70 -14.82 -11.54
CA ALA A 95 3.65 -14.98 -10.56
C ALA A 95 2.30 -14.57 -11.14
N SER A 96 1.28 -15.36 -10.85
CA SER A 96 -0.12 -14.98 -11.08
C SER A 96 -0.71 -14.49 -9.76
N PHE A 97 -1.47 -13.41 -9.84
CA PHE A 97 -2.04 -12.72 -8.68
C PHE A 97 -3.55 -12.74 -8.82
N HIS A 98 -4.21 -13.30 -7.81
CA HIS A 98 -5.64 -13.21 -7.64
C HIS A 98 -5.91 -12.30 -6.46
N VAL A 99 -6.17 -11.03 -6.75
CA VAL A 99 -6.23 -9.97 -5.75
C VAL A 99 -7.67 -9.65 -5.43
N ARG A 100 -8.03 -9.84 -4.16
CA ARG A 100 -9.35 -9.45 -3.68
C ARG A 100 -9.46 -7.95 -3.53
N TRP A 101 -10.60 -7.40 -3.95
CA TRP A 101 -10.88 -6.00 -3.72
C TRP A 101 -10.89 -5.70 -2.21
N GLN A 102 -10.27 -4.59 -1.82
CA GLN A 102 -10.24 -4.13 -0.44
C GLN A 102 -10.44 -2.62 -0.38
N TYR A 103 -11.41 -2.21 0.43
CA TYR A 103 -11.79 -0.81 0.60
C TYR A 103 -10.61 0.05 1.07
N ARG A 104 -10.22 1.04 0.26
CA ARG A 104 -9.12 1.98 0.56
C ARG A 104 -7.79 1.29 0.90
N ALA A 105 -7.55 0.09 0.37
CA ALA A 105 -6.28 -0.62 0.52
C ALA A 105 -5.67 -0.96 -0.83
N ALA A 106 -4.54 -0.31 -1.15
CA ALA A 106 -3.86 -0.56 -2.42
C ALA A 106 -3.18 -1.93 -2.43
N PHE A 107 -2.95 -2.47 -3.63
CA PHE A 107 -2.08 -3.62 -3.85
C PHE A 107 -1.03 -3.23 -4.88
N SER A 108 0.25 -3.52 -4.62
CA SER A 108 1.30 -3.26 -5.59
C SER A 108 2.30 -4.40 -5.73
N VAL A 109 2.80 -4.57 -6.95
CA VAL A 109 3.89 -5.47 -7.30
C VAL A 109 5.04 -4.64 -7.86
N GLN A 110 6.16 -4.64 -7.16
CA GLN A 110 7.36 -3.91 -7.54
C GLN A 110 8.38 -4.84 -8.18
N TRP A 111 8.94 -4.41 -9.29
CA TRP A 111 10.10 -5.01 -9.92
C TRP A 111 11.11 -3.90 -10.25
N GLY A 112 12.19 -3.84 -9.47
CA GLY A 112 13.17 -2.76 -9.55
C GLY A 112 12.52 -1.39 -9.38
N VAL A 113 12.50 -0.61 -10.45
CA VAL A 113 11.94 0.75 -10.50
C VAL A 113 10.52 0.81 -11.08
N ASN A 114 10.00 -0.31 -11.58
CA ASN A 114 8.66 -0.42 -12.15
C ASN A 114 7.70 -0.93 -11.08
N GLU A 115 6.46 -0.45 -11.10
CA GLU A 115 5.44 -0.82 -10.13
C GLU A 115 4.09 -1.03 -10.81
N VAL A 116 3.54 -2.22 -10.64
CA VAL A 116 2.15 -2.54 -10.94
C VAL A 116 1.31 -2.12 -9.73
N VAL A 117 0.27 -1.32 -9.94
CA VAL A 117 -0.57 -0.74 -8.88
C VAL A 117 -2.04 -1.04 -9.15
N ILE A 118 -2.68 -1.59 -8.13
CA ILE A 118 -4.13 -1.68 -8.01
C ILE A 118 -4.55 -0.65 -6.97
N ASP A 119 -5.34 0.33 -7.42
CA ASP A 119 -5.89 1.34 -6.55
C ASP A 119 -6.95 0.73 -5.62
N GLY A 120 -6.84 1.02 -4.32
CA GLY A 120 -7.91 0.72 -3.36
C GLY A 120 -9.08 1.67 -3.58
N THR A 121 -9.97 1.36 -4.53
CA THR A 121 -11.15 2.19 -4.83
C THR A 121 -12.13 2.22 -3.66
N ARG A 122 -12.97 3.26 -3.63
CA ARG A 122 -14.08 3.36 -2.66
C ARG A 122 -15.30 2.53 -3.08
N ILE A 123 -15.38 2.24 -4.37
CA ILE A 123 -16.43 1.46 -5.02
C ILE A 123 -15.94 0.02 -5.08
N GLU A 124 -16.80 -0.91 -4.71
CA GLU A 124 -16.56 -2.35 -4.84
C GLU A 124 -16.35 -2.70 -6.32
N THR A 125 -15.29 -3.46 -6.58
CA THR A 125 -14.90 -3.90 -7.92
C THR A 125 -14.69 -5.41 -7.86
N PRO A 126 -14.90 -6.16 -8.97
CA PRO A 126 -14.53 -7.57 -9.03
C PRO A 126 -13.07 -7.81 -8.65
N ASP A 127 -12.78 -9.04 -8.22
CA ASP A 127 -11.42 -9.49 -7.97
C ASP A 127 -10.58 -9.34 -9.25
N ILE A 128 -9.28 -9.08 -9.05
CA ILE A 128 -8.38 -8.72 -10.15
C ILE A 128 -7.44 -9.90 -10.38
N LEU A 129 -7.42 -10.39 -11.61
CA LEU A 129 -6.56 -11.49 -12.03
C LEU A 129 -5.55 -10.97 -13.03
N PHE A 130 -4.26 -11.08 -12.70
CA PHE A 130 -3.19 -10.67 -13.58
C PHE A 130 -1.95 -11.53 -13.39
N ARG A 131 -1.09 -11.57 -14.41
CA ARG A 131 0.19 -12.27 -14.38
C ARG A 131 1.32 -11.26 -14.54
N VAL A 132 2.41 -11.47 -13.80
CA VAL A 132 3.65 -10.72 -13.94
C VAL A 132 4.79 -11.70 -14.18
N ALA A 133 5.52 -11.50 -15.28
CA ALA A 133 6.78 -12.16 -15.56
C ALA A 133 7.91 -11.13 -15.49
N ALA A 134 8.88 -11.39 -14.61
CA ALA A 134 10.01 -10.55 -14.28
C ALA A 134 11.32 -11.26 -14.68
N GLU A 135 11.87 -10.83 -15.82
CA GLU A 135 13.18 -11.21 -16.33
C GLU A 135 14.19 -10.09 -16.06
N PRO A 136 15.51 -10.32 -16.19
CA PRO A 136 16.52 -9.30 -15.86
C PRO A 136 16.36 -7.96 -16.57
N GLU A 137 15.91 -7.96 -17.82
CA GLU A 137 15.76 -6.74 -18.64
C GLU A 137 14.33 -6.56 -19.17
N ARG A 138 13.40 -7.45 -18.81
CA ARG A 138 12.05 -7.44 -19.35
C ARG A 138 11.02 -7.70 -18.26
N LEU A 139 10.03 -6.83 -18.21
CA LEU A 139 8.83 -7.01 -17.39
C LEU A 139 7.65 -7.20 -18.33
N ARG A 140 6.86 -8.24 -18.09
CA ARG A 140 5.59 -8.46 -18.80
C ARG A 140 4.46 -8.55 -17.79
N VAL A 141 3.41 -7.78 -18.02
CA VAL A 141 2.21 -7.73 -17.18
C VAL A 141 1.01 -8.03 -18.07
N GLU A 142 0.24 -9.06 -17.73
CA GLU A 142 -0.95 -9.47 -18.48
C GLU A 142 -2.16 -9.37 -17.57
N LEU A 143 -3.17 -8.60 -17.98
CA LEU A 143 -4.41 -8.44 -17.22
C LEU A 143 -5.48 -9.38 -17.77
N VAL A 144 -6.02 -10.24 -16.91
CA VAL A 144 -7.08 -11.19 -17.26
C VAL A 144 -8.45 -10.63 -16.87
N GLU A 145 -8.58 -10.11 -15.66
CA GLU A 145 -9.83 -9.55 -15.14
C GLU A 145 -9.58 -8.31 -14.27
N GLY A 146 -10.56 -7.40 -14.27
CA GLY A 146 -10.53 -6.18 -13.46
C GLY A 146 -9.89 -4.99 -14.16
N ALA A 147 -9.35 -4.06 -13.36
CA ALA A 147 -8.69 -2.86 -13.86
C ALA A 147 -7.35 -2.69 -13.14
N LEU A 148 -6.30 -2.42 -13.90
CA LEU A 148 -4.94 -2.35 -13.39
C LEU A 148 -4.22 -1.11 -13.94
N LYS A 149 -3.37 -0.51 -13.13
CA LYS A 149 -2.49 0.58 -13.54
C LYS A 149 -1.05 0.15 -13.38
N VAL A 150 -0.21 0.43 -14.36
CA VAL A 150 1.22 0.14 -14.27
C VAL A 150 1.99 1.44 -14.38
N ARG A 151 2.78 1.74 -13.35
CA ARG A 151 3.76 2.82 -13.37
C ARG A 151 5.07 2.24 -13.86
N THR A 152 5.51 2.72 -15.02
CA THR A 152 6.80 2.33 -15.60
C THR A 152 7.73 3.54 -15.62
N VAL A 153 9.03 3.32 -15.43
CA VAL A 153 10.01 4.42 -15.57
C VAL A 153 10.01 4.99 -17.00
N THR A 154 9.65 4.14 -17.95
CA THR A 154 9.61 4.49 -19.37
C THR A 154 8.46 5.40 -19.76
N ALA A 155 7.28 5.27 -19.14
CA ALA A 155 6.16 6.20 -19.35
C ALA A 155 6.44 7.55 -18.67
N GLY A 156 7.07 7.51 -17.49
CA GLY A 156 7.48 8.70 -16.74
C GLY A 156 7.09 8.59 -15.27
N PRO A 157 7.68 9.42 -14.38
CA PRO A 157 7.58 9.21 -12.93
C PRO A 157 6.16 9.33 -12.35
N ARG A 158 5.22 9.94 -13.10
CA ARG A 158 3.84 10.18 -12.67
C ARG A 158 2.80 9.66 -13.67
N GLU A 159 3.25 8.97 -14.70
CA GLU A 159 2.37 8.41 -15.72
C GLU A 159 2.02 6.96 -15.40
N PHE A 160 0.75 6.63 -15.60
CA PHE A 160 0.24 5.28 -15.45
C PHE A 160 -0.23 4.81 -16.81
N VAL A 161 0.17 3.59 -17.17
CA VAL A 161 -0.45 2.86 -18.27
C VAL A 161 -1.62 2.10 -17.65
N GLU A 162 -2.85 2.45 -18.04
CA GLU A 162 -4.04 1.71 -17.63
C GLU A 162 -4.18 0.47 -18.53
N LEU A 163 -4.44 -0.68 -17.91
CA LEU A 163 -4.67 -1.95 -18.59
C LEU A 163 -6.15 -2.33 -18.45
N GLN A 164 -6.72 -2.81 -19.54
CA GLN A 164 -8.03 -3.46 -19.62
C GLN A 164 -7.88 -4.99 -19.71
N PRO A 165 -8.91 -5.77 -19.34
CA PRO A 165 -8.89 -7.21 -19.54
C PRO A 165 -8.49 -7.59 -20.97
N GLY A 166 -7.51 -8.48 -21.11
CA GLY A 166 -6.90 -8.85 -22.38
C GLY A 166 -5.64 -8.06 -22.75
N ASP A 167 -5.32 -6.99 -22.02
CA ASP A 167 -4.08 -6.24 -22.26
C ASP A 167 -2.84 -6.95 -21.72
N ALA A 168 -1.76 -6.83 -22.49
CA ALA A 168 -0.41 -7.21 -22.12
C ALA A 168 0.52 -6.01 -22.28
N LEU A 169 1.10 -5.55 -21.17
CA LEU A 169 2.15 -4.53 -21.16
C LEU A 169 3.52 -5.22 -21.08
N THR A 170 4.38 -4.96 -22.05
CA THR A 170 5.79 -5.36 -22.01
C THR A 170 6.65 -4.12 -21.82
N VAL A 171 7.56 -4.16 -20.85
CA VAL A 171 8.56 -3.12 -20.60
C VAL A 171 9.92 -3.73 -20.84
N ASP A 172 10.68 -3.15 -21.76
CA ASP A 172 12.05 -3.55 -22.05
C ASP A 172 12.99 -2.48 -21.47
N MET A 173 13.81 -2.89 -20.52
CA MET A 173 14.75 -2.01 -19.82
C MET A 173 16.01 -1.73 -20.65
N GLY A 174 16.37 -2.63 -21.57
CA GLY A 174 17.52 -2.48 -22.46
C GLY A 174 17.27 -1.36 -23.46
N THR A 175 16.10 -1.36 -24.11
CA THR A 175 15.70 -0.30 -25.04
C THR A 175 15.00 0.87 -24.38
N ARG A 176 14.64 0.76 -23.09
CA ARG A 176 13.80 1.71 -22.35
C ARG A 176 12.54 2.05 -23.15
N THR A 177 11.84 1.02 -23.58
CA THR A 177 10.55 1.14 -24.27
C THR A 177 9.49 0.35 -23.51
N HIS A 178 8.24 0.75 -23.64
CA HIS A 178 7.11 -0.06 -23.22
C HIS A 178 6.15 -0.22 -24.40
N GLN A 179 5.52 -1.38 -24.49
CA GLN A 179 4.57 -1.71 -25.53
C GLN A 179 3.33 -2.32 -24.89
N LEU A 180 2.18 -1.69 -25.13
CA LEU A 180 0.88 -2.23 -24.77
C LEU A 180 0.33 -3.00 -25.97
N THR A 181 -0.05 -4.26 -25.75
CA THR A 181 -0.70 -5.11 -26.75
C THR A 181 -2.04 -5.53 -26.21
N HIS A 182 -3.12 -5.23 -26.93
CA HIS A 182 -4.43 -5.76 -26.61
C HIS A 182 -4.58 -7.12 -27.29
N ALA A 183 -4.64 -8.21 -26.51
CA ALA A 183 -5.02 -9.51 -27.05
C ALA A 183 -6.53 -9.47 -27.32
N SER A 184 -6.93 -9.34 -28.59
CA SER A 184 -8.34 -9.54 -28.97
C SER A 184 -8.82 -10.88 -28.38
N PRO A 185 -9.98 -10.93 -27.72
CA PRO A 185 -10.51 -12.19 -27.23
C PRO A 185 -10.66 -13.14 -28.42
N ALA A 186 -10.08 -14.33 -28.30
CA ALA A 186 -10.31 -15.39 -29.28
C ALA A 186 -11.84 -15.60 -29.38
N PRO A 187 -12.44 -15.68 -30.59
CA PRO A 187 -13.87 -15.89 -30.71
C PRO A 187 -14.22 -17.20 -30.00
N ALA A 188 -15.15 -17.12 -29.05
CA ALA A 188 -15.72 -18.28 -28.38
C ALA A 188 -16.22 -19.28 -29.45
N ARG A 189 -15.79 -20.52 -29.34
CA ARG A 189 -16.21 -21.62 -30.20
C ARG A 189 -17.41 -22.34 -29.59
#